data_AF-A0A349JTX6-F1
#
_entry.id   AF-A0A349JTX6-F1
#
_cell.length_a   1.000
_cell.length_b   1.000
_cell.length_c   1.000
_cell.angle_alpha   90.00
_cell.angle_beta   90.00
_cell.angle_gamma   90.00
#
_symmetry.space_group_name_H-M   'P 1'
#
loop_
_entity.id
_entity.type
_entity.pdbx_description
1 polymer ?
#
loop_
_entity_poly.entity_id
_entity_poly.type
_entity_poly.pdbx_seq_one_letter_code
_entity_poly.pdbx_strand_id
1 'polypeptide(L)'
;LMEIGQDQKRVTGILSRDGLLGRNIQVEGPVVSFDGTVRVPVVFTESGWWYGAQSIKIGAGFNFQTVSGAMRGSIVDMVISDEKVGVAR
;
A
#
# COMPACT_ATOMS: atom_id res chain seq x y z
N LEU A 1 4.13 7.36 10.05
CA LEU A 1 2.78 7.64 10.56
C LEU A 1 1.79 7.15 9.51
N MET A 2 0.80 6.35 9.93
CA MET A 2 -0.28 5.85 9.06
C MET A 2 -1.58 6.38 9.64
N GLU A 3 -2.36 7.04 8.80
CA GLU A 3 -3.69 7.53 9.14
C GLU A 3 -4.69 6.84 8.20
N ILE A 4 -5.65 6.14 8.79
CA ILE A 4 -6.69 5.44 8.06
C ILE A 4 -7.94 6.30 8.15
N GLY A 5 -8.53 6.62 7.00
CA GLY A 5 -9.81 7.31 6.92
C GLY A 5 -10.89 6.55 7.69
N GLN A 6 -11.81 7.29 8.31
CA GLN A 6 -12.93 6.72 9.07
C GLN A 6 -13.90 5.93 8.18
N ASP A 7 -13.92 6.24 6.88
CA ASP A 7 -14.80 5.61 5.90
C ASP A 7 -14.25 4.24 5.47
N GLN A 8 -14.63 3.22 6.24
CA GLN A 8 -14.40 1.82 5.90
C GLN A 8 -15.63 1.24 5.21
N LYS A 9 -15.45 0.73 4.00
CA LYS A 9 -16.51 0.05 3.26
C LYS A 9 -16.20 -1.44 3.16
N ARG A 10 -17.13 -2.28 3.61
CA ARG A 10 -17.11 -3.71 3.29
C ARG A 10 -17.54 -3.87 1.83
N VAL A 11 -16.69 -4.49 1.03
CA VAL A 11 -16.98 -4.82 -0.36
C VAL A 11 -16.66 -6.30 -0.60
N THR A 12 -17.21 -6.87 -1.67
CA THR A 12 -16.80 -8.19 -2.13
C THR A 12 -15.56 -8.01 -3.01
N GLY A 13 -14.46 -8.69 -2.66
CA GLY A 13 -13.20 -8.61 -3.38
C GLY A 13 -12.59 -9.98 -3.62
N ILE A 14 -11.61 -10.04 -4.52
CA ILE A 14 -10.89 -11.27 -4.83
C ILE A 14 -9.81 -11.50 -3.78
N LEU A 15 -9.98 -12.55 -2.99
CA LEU A 15 -8.95 -13.07 -2.10
C LEU A 15 -8.17 -14.15 -2.85
N SER A 16 -6.87 -13.92 -3.01
CA SER A 16 -5.96 -14.95 -3.51
C SER A 16 -5.46 -15.77 -2.33
N ARG A 17 -5.81 -17.06 -2.31
CA ARG A 17 -5.30 -18.02 -1.32
C ARG A 17 -4.43 -19.04 -2.04
N ASP A 18 -3.25 -19.30 -1.49
CA ASP A 18 -2.44 -20.45 -1.89
C ASP A 18 -3.22 -21.72 -1.55
N GLY A 19 -3.76 -22.36 -2.58
CA GLY A 19 -4.46 -23.64 -2.42
C GLY A 19 -3.47 -24.76 -2.12
N LEU A 20 -3.93 -25.80 -1.42
CA LEU A 20 -3.24 -27.08 -1.41
C LEU A 20 -2.97 -27.47 -2.88
N LEU A 21 -1.71 -27.80 -3.20
CA LEU A 21 -1.18 -28.08 -4.56
C LEU A 21 -0.67 -26.88 -5.37
N GLY A 22 -0.47 -25.70 -4.78
CA GLY A 22 0.19 -24.57 -5.47
C GLY A 22 -0.67 -23.92 -6.56
N ARG A 23 -1.98 -24.14 -6.52
CA ARG A 23 -2.95 -23.40 -7.36
C ARG A 23 -3.35 -22.12 -6.64
N ASN A 24 -3.24 -21.00 -7.35
CA ASN A 24 -3.85 -19.73 -6.92
C ASN A 24 -5.37 -19.87 -7.03
N ILE A 25 -6.05 -20.00 -5.90
CA ILE A 25 -7.51 -19.98 -5.87
C ILE A 25 -7.94 -18.54 -5.61
N GLN A 26 -8.70 -17.99 -6.57
CA GLN A 26 -9.36 -16.71 -6.42
C GLN A 26 -10.77 -16.97 -5.88
N VAL A 27 -11.03 -16.55 -4.65
CA VAL A 27 -12.37 -16.61 -4.05
C VAL A 27 -12.89 -15.19 -3.83
N GLU A 28 -14.14 -14.96 -4.20
CA GLU A 28 -14.85 -13.76 -3.80
C GLU A 28 -15.17 -13.84 -2.31
N GLY A 29 -14.80 -12.80 -1.56
CA GLY A 29 -15.03 -12.75 -0.12
C GLY A 29 -15.14 -11.32 0.38
N PRO A 30 -15.60 -11.13 1.63
CA PRO A 30 -15.69 -9.81 2.23
C PRO A 30 -14.28 -9.25 2.43
N VAL A 31 -14.01 -8.09 1.84
CA VAL A 31 -12.80 -7.29 2.05
C VAL A 31 -13.18 -5.93 2.59
N VAL A 32 -12.25 -5.31 3.33
CA VAL A 32 -12.40 -3.94 3.81
C VAL A 32 -11.64 -3.03 2.87
N SER A 33 -12.34 -2.07 2.28
CA SER A 33 -11.77 -0.97 1.51
C SER A 33 -11.79 0.29 2.36
N PHE A 34 -10.71 1.06 2.33
CA PHE A 34 -10.59 2.34 3.01
C PHE A 34 -9.57 3.20 2.28
N ASP A 35 -9.69 4.51 2.43
CA ASP A 35 -8.66 5.45 2.05
C ASP A 35 -7.73 5.70 3.24
N GLY A 36 -6.43 5.86 2.97
CA GLY A 36 -5.46 6.10 4.02
C GLY A 36 -4.24 6.86 3.51
N THR A 37 -3.63 7.62 4.41
CA THR A 37 -2.40 8.36 4.15
C THR A 37 -1.26 7.69 4.90
N VAL A 38 -0.19 7.36 4.18
CA VAL A 38 1.01 6.74 4.75
C VAL A 38 2.21 7.62 4.44
N ARG A 39 2.99 7.96 5.48
CA ARG A 39 4.32 8.55 5.29
C ARG A 39 5.35 7.44 5.12
N VAL A 40 6.04 7.43 3.98
CA VAL A 40 7.14 6.52 3.66
C VAL A 40 8.39 7.30 3.26
N PRO A 41 9.60 6.82 3.60
CA PRO A 41 10.83 7.43 3.11
C PRO A 41 10.96 7.16 1.62
N VAL A 42 11.24 8.19 0.81
CA VAL A 42 11.43 8.05 -0.64
C VAL A 42 12.79 8.55 -1.06
N VAL A 43 13.29 8.01 -2.17
CA VAL A 43 14.54 8.45 -2.80
C VAL A 43 14.23 8.95 -4.20
N PHE A 44 14.82 10.09 -4.57
CA PHE A 44 14.75 10.61 -5.93
C PHE A 44 15.89 10.04 -6.78
N THR A 45 15.54 9.52 -7.95
CA THR A 45 16.49 9.00 -8.96
C THR A 45 16.20 9.67 -10.31
N GLU A 46 17.02 9.40 -11.32
CA GLU A 46 16.79 9.87 -12.70
C GLU A 46 15.42 9.43 -13.26
N SER A 47 14.87 8.31 -12.78
CA SER A 47 13.58 7.76 -13.22
C SER A 47 12.39 8.20 -12.35
N GLY A 48 12.60 9.08 -11.37
CA GLY A 48 11.57 9.60 -10.48
C GLY A 48 11.71 9.16 -9.02
N TRP A 49 10.59 9.15 -8.30
CA TRP A 49 10.52 8.80 -6.88
C TRP A 49 10.39 7.30 -6.66
N TRP A 50 11.12 6.78 -5.68
CA TRP A 50 11.17 5.36 -5.35
C TRP A 50 11.04 5.11 -3.85
N TYR A 51 10.37 4.00 -3.51
CA TYR A 51 10.39 3.40 -2.19
C TYR A 51 10.85 1.95 -2.32
N GLY A 52 12.04 1.64 -1.79
CA GLY A 52 12.69 0.35 -2.04
C GLY A 52 12.82 0.06 -3.53
N ALA A 53 12.26 -1.06 -3.99
CA ALA A 53 12.26 -1.47 -5.40
C ALA A 53 11.00 -1.04 -6.18
N GLN A 54 10.16 -0.16 -5.62
CA GLN A 54 8.89 0.25 -6.23
C GLN A 54 8.94 1.73 -6.64
N SER A 55 8.57 2.01 -7.89
CA SER A 55 8.35 3.38 -8.37
C SER A 55 7.09 3.96 -7.73
N ILE A 56 7.17 5.21 -7.27
CA ILE A 56 6.10 5.90 -6.56
C ILE A 56 5.56 7.02 -7.45
N LYS A 57 4.31 6.88 -7.90
CA LYS A 57 3.58 7.87 -8.72
C LYS A 57 2.06 7.71 -8.54
N ILE A 58 1.29 8.77 -8.82
CA ILE A 58 -0.18 8.69 -8.84
C ILE A 58 -0.62 7.62 -9.86
N GLY A 59 -1.60 6.82 -9.46
CA GLY A 59 -2.11 5.67 -10.21
C GLY A 59 -1.26 4.39 -10.10
N ALA A 60 -0.05 4.44 -9.52
CA ALA A 60 0.72 3.23 -9.28
C ALA A 60 0.07 2.35 -8.21
N GLY A 61 0.19 1.04 -8.40
CA GLY A 61 -0.19 0.08 -7.38
C GLY A 61 0.72 0.19 -6.15
N PHE A 62 0.12 0.13 -4.97
CA PHE A 62 0.82 0.14 -3.70
C PHE A 62 0.47 -1.13 -2.92
N ASN A 63 1.51 -1.84 -2.47
CA ASN A 63 1.35 -3.01 -1.61
C ASN A 63 1.86 -2.66 -0.21
N PHE A 64 0.96 -2.66 0.77
CA PHE A 64 1.31 -2.42 2.15
C PHE A 64 1.21 -3.73 2.94
N GLN A 65 2.33 -4.20 3.47
CA GLN A 65 2.36 -5.40 4.30
C GLN A 65 2.38 -5.01 5.78
N THR A 66 1.47 -5.61 6.55
CA THR A 66 1.40 -5.50 8.01
C THR A 66 1.51 -6.89 8.63
N VAL A 67 1.75 -6.94 9.94
CA VAL A 67 1.72 -8.20 10.70
C VAL A 67 0.39 -8.95 10.56
N SER A 68 -0.71 -8.22 10.32
CA SER A 68 -2.06 -8.77 10.21
C SER A 68 -2.46 -9.13 8.78
N GLY A 69 -1.62 -8.83 7.77
CA GLY A 69 -1.91 -9.14 6.37
C GLY A 69 -1.37 -8.09 5.39
N ALA A 70 -1.57 -8.35 4.10
CA ALA A 70 -1.19 -7.47 3.01
C ALA A 70 -2.41 -6.72 2.45
N MET A 71 -2.25 -5.42 2.24
CA MET A 71 -3.22 -4.54 1.60
C MET A 71 -2.69 -4.18 0.23
N ARG A 72 -3.58 -4.16 -0.76
CA ARG A 72 -3.28 -3.72 -2.11
C ARG A 72 -4.18 -2.55 -2.45
N GLY A 73 -3.62 -1.52 -3.04
CA GLY A 73 -4.37 -0.35 -3.49
C GLY A 73 -3.63 0.40 -4.58
N SER A 74 -4.07 1.63 -4.82
CA SER A 74 -3.46 2.55 -5.76
C SER A 74 -3.22 3.90 -5.10
N ILE A 75 -2.15 4.58 -5.47
CA ILE A 75 -1.85 5.93 -4.98
C ILE A 75 -2.78 6.92 -5.69
N VAL A 76 -3.67 7.57 -4.93
CA VAL A 76 -4.63 8.56 -5.47
C VAL A 76 -4.13 9.99 -5.39
N ASP A 77 -3.30 10.29 -4.40
CA ASP A 77 -2.68 11.60 -4.18
C ASP A 77 -1.31 11.44 -3.52
N MET A 78 -0.42 12.43 -3.68
CA MET A 78 0.93 12.41 -3.14
C MET A 78 1.47 13.81 -2.85
N VAL A 79 2.06 13.96 -1.66
CA VAL A 79 2.80 15.15 -1.26
C VAL A 79 4.22 14.72 -0.89
N ILE A 80 5.23 15.40 -1.46
CA ILE A 80 6.64 15.20 -1.13
C ILE A 80 7.06 16.29 -0.15
N SER A 81 7.63 15.90 1.00
CA SER A 81 8.19 16.82 1.99
C SER A 81 9.66 16.50 2.27
N ASP A 82 10.47 17.54 2.48
CA ASP A 82 11.87 17.45 2.95
C ASP A 82 11.93 17.41 4.49
N GLU A 83 10.96 16.76 5.11
CA GLU A 83 10.91 16.65 6.57
C GLU A 83 12.07 15.74 6.98
N LYS A 84 13.20 16.33 7.41
CA LYS A 84 14.35 15.60 7.94
C LYS A 84 13.86 14.73 9.09
N VAL A 85 13.60 13.46 8.82
CA VAL A 85 13.33 12.46 9.84
C VAL A 85 14.56 12.46 10.73
N GLY A 86 14.42 13.01 11.93
CA GLY A 86 15.49 13.21 12.88
C GLY A 86 16.28 11.92 13.02
N VAL A 87 17.56 11.97 12.64
CA VAL A 87 18.55 11.01 13.11
C VAL A 87 18.59 11.20 14.61
N ALA A 88 18.02 10.24 15.36
CA ALA A 88 18.36 10.09 16.76
C ALA A 88 19.88 9.87 16.81
N ARG A 89 20.59 10.90 17.27
CA ARG A 89 21.98 10.77 17.75
C ARG A 89 21.94 10.41 19.22
#